data_AF-A0A1B6YTM9-F1
#
_entry.id   AF-A0A1B6YTM9-F1
#
_cell.length_a   1.000
_cell.length_b   1.000
_cell.length_c   1.000
_cell.angle_alpha   90.00
_cell.angle_beta   90.00
_cell.angle_gamma   90.00
#
_symmetry.space_group_name_H-M   'P 1'
#
loop_
_entity.id
_entity.type
_entity.pdbx_description
1 polymer ?
#
loop_
_entity_poly.entity_id
_entity_poly.type
_entity_poly.pdbx_seq_one_letter_code
_entity_poly.pdbx_strand_id
1 'polypeptide(L)'
;MAGAALSLAACATPPSGTNAQDIANYEAAVASIGCTLITEPDYLAVGIQTGLSREQLLGLTQYQLAARRAESLPEGGIKLTTGVCA
;
A
#
# COMPACT_ATOMS: atom_id res chain seq x y z
N MET A 1 -23.04 0.46 -32.12
CA MET A 1 -23.01 0.93 -30.72
C MET A 1 -22.13 -0.07 -29.98
N ALA A 2 -20.85 0.26 -29.77
CA ALA A 2 -20.35 0.82 -28.50
C ALA A 2 -20.53 -0.19 -27.34
N GLY A 3 -19.52 -0.67 -26.64
CA GLY A 3 -18.12 -0.28 -26.63
C GLY A 3 -17.25 -1.44 -26.14
N ALA A 4 -16.00 -1.44 -26.61
CA ALA A 4 -14.94 -2.23 -26.00
C ALA A 4 -14.86 -1.81 -24.53
N ALA A 5 -15.18 -2.73 -23.63
CA ALA A 5 -14.88 -2.61 -22.22
C ALA A 5 -13.35 -2.67 -22.07
N LEU A 6 -12.70 -1.54 -22.30
CA LEU A 6 -11.39 -1.25 -21.75
C LEU A 6 -11.58 -1.31 -20.24
N SER A 7 -11.36 -2.48 -19.66
CA SER A 7 -11.10 -2.64 -18.25
C SER A 7 -9.90 -1.74 -17.97
N LEU A 8 -10.17 -0.52 -17.48
CA LEU A 8 -9.19 0.27 -16.76
C LEU A 8 -8.82 -0.55 -15.53
N ALA A 9 -7.94 -1.55 -15.70
CA ALA A 9 -7.01 -1.91 -14.65
C ALA A 9 -6.40 -0.56 -14.28
N ALA A 10 -6.82 -0.03 -13.13
CA ALA A 10 -6.44 1.29 -12.69
C ALA A 10 -4.93 1.40 -12.93
N CYS A 11 -4.51 2.40 -13.73
CA CYS A 11 -3.12 2.78 -13.89
C CYS A 11 -2.62 3.35 -12.55
N ALA A 12 -2.68 2.54 -11.49
CA ALA A 12 -1.94 2.77 -10.29
C ALA A 12 -0.51 2.42 -10.68
N THR A 13 0.20 3.44 -11.16
CA THR A 13 1.64 3.40 -11.35
C THR A 13 2.31 3.42 -9.97
N PRO A 14 3.24 2.50 -9.68
CA PRO A 14 3.97 2.54 -8.43
C PRO A 14 4.63 3.92 -8.24
N PRO A 15 4.71 4.41 -6.99
CA PRO A 15 5.36 5.68 -6.70
C PRO A 15 6.82 5.67 -7.15
N SER A 16 7.34 6.85 -7.50
CA SER A 16 8.70 7.03 -8.00
C SER A 16 9.73 6.37 -7.08
N GLY A 17 10.65 5.61 -7.69
CA GLY A 17 11.69 4.89 -6.95
C GLY A 17 11.20 3.60 -6.26
N THR A 18 9.98 3.13 -6.54
CA THR A 18 9.50 1.81 -6.11
C THR A 18 9.19 0.93 -7.32
N ASN A 19 9.17 -0.38 -7.10
CA ASN A 19 8.79 -1.38 -8.09
C ASN A 19 7.74 -2.36 -7.53
N ALA A 20 7.32 -3.33 -8.34
CA ALA A 20 6.33 -4.33 -7.93
C ALA A 20 6.77 -5.21 -6.75
N GLN A 21 8.08 -5.49 -6.64
CA GLN A 21 8.64 -6.24 -5.51
C GLN A 21 8.57 -5.40 -4.22
N ASP A 22 8.78 -4.09 -4.30
CA ASP A 22 8.66 -3.19 -3.14
C ASP A 22 7.22 -3.14 -2.63
N ILE A 23 6.23 -3.14 -3.53
CA ILE A 23 4.81 -3.25 -3.15
C ILE A 23 4.56 -4.56 -2.38
N ALA A 24 5.05 -5.69 -2.90
CA ALA A 24 4.87 -6.98 -2.24
C ALA A 24 5.58 -7.05 -0.88
N ASN A 25 6.80 -6.52 -0.78
CA ASN A 25 7.57 -6.45 0.46
C ASN A 25 6.87 -5.55 1.49
N TYR A 26 6.32 -4.43 1.04
CA TYR A 26 5.51 -3.52 1.86
C TYR A 26 4.25 -4.21 2.39
N GLU A 27 3.48 -4.89 1.54
CA GLU A 27 2.29 -5.63 1.97
C GLU A 27 2.63 -6.70 3.01
N ALA A 28 3.72 -7.46 2.79
CA ALA A 28 4.20 -8.47 3.73
C ALA A 28 4.66 -7.87 5.07
N ALA A 29 5.35 -6.72 5.05
CA ALA A 29 5.81 -6.03 6.25
C ALA A 29 4.66 -5.39 7.04
N VAL A 30 3.63 -4.87 6.37
CA VAL A 30 2.42 -4.38 7.05
C VAL A 30 1.64 -5.54 7.66
N ALA A 31 1.60 -6.68 6.98
CA ALA A 31 0.99 -7.89 7.54
C ALA A 31 1.71 -8.40 8.79
N SER A 32 3.05 -8.33 8.84
CA SER A 32 3.82 -8.81 9.99
C SER A 32 3.54 -8.01 11.27
N ILE A 33 3.06 -6.77 11.15
CA ILE A 33 2.69 -5.90 12.28
C ILE A 33 1.18 -5.84 12.56
N GLY A 34 0.37 -6.65 11.87
CA GLY A 34 -1.08 -6.74 12.12
C GLY A 34 -1.96 -6.01 11.10
N CYS A 35 -1.49 -5.81 9.87
CA CYS A 35 -2.25 -5.29 8.73
C CYS A 35 -2.67 -3.81 8.81
N THR A 36 -2.27 -3.10 9.86
CA THR A 36 -2.63 -1.70 10.10
C THR A 36 -1.38 -0.82 10.21
N LEU A 37 -1.48 0.39 9.69
CA LEU A 37 -0.49 1.45 9.80
C LEU A 37 -1.17 2.69 10.37
N ILE A 38 -1.13 2.86 11.68
CA ILE A 38 -1.86 3.92 12.40
C ILE A 38 -0.88 4.98 12.88
N THR A 39 0.19 4.52 13.52
CA THR A 39 1.13 5.36 14.25
C THR A 39 2.49 5.41 13.56
N GLU A 40 3.29 6.44 13.85
CA GLU A 40 4.64 6.56 13.28
C GLU A 40 5.56 5.35 13.56
N PRO A 41 5.52 4.70 14.74
CA PRO A 41 6.21 3.43 14.98
C PRO A 41 5.88 2.33 13.97
N ASP A 42 4.64 2.25 13.49
CA ASP A 42 4.22 1.23 12.51
C ASP A 42 4.94 1.47 11.17
N TYR A 43 4.99 2.72 10.70
CA TYR A 43 5.74 3.09 9.50
C TYR A 43 7.24 2.87 9.66
N LEU A 44 7.81 3.12 10.84
CA LEU A 44 9.21 2.83 11.12
C LEU A 44 9.51 1.33 11.05
N ALA A 45 8.64 0.49 11.65
CA ALA A 45 8.80 -0.96 11.61
C ALA A 45 8.74 -1.50 10.17
N VAL A 46 7.81 -1.01 9.36
CA VAL A 46 7.72 -1.38 7.93
C VAL A 46 8.94 -0.89 7.15
N GLY A 47 9.42 0.34 7.42
CA GLY A 47 10.63 0.87 6.79
C GLY A 47 11.88 0.06 7.10
N ILE A 48 12.07 -0.36 8.36
CA ILE A 48 13.19 -1.21 8.76
C ILE A 48 13.14 -2.58 8.07
N GLN A 49 11.95 -3.17 7.96
CA GLN A 49 11.78 -4.49 7.31
C GLN A 49 11.98 -4.45 5.79
N THR A 50 11.57 -3.35 5.15
CA THR A 50 11.56 -3.24 3.68
C THR A 50 12.78 -2.52 3.12
N GLY A 51 13.49 -1.75 3.94
CA GLY A 51 14.56 -0.85 3.50
C GLY A 51 14.07 0.39 2.74
N LEU A 52 12.76 0.63 2.71
CA LEU A 52 12.15 1.76 2.00
C LEU A 52 12.29 3.06 2.78
N SER A 53 12.48 4.16 2.05
CA SER A 53 12.46 5.50 2.62
C SER A 53 11.05 5.88 3.09
N ARG A 54 10.97 6.86 3.99
CA ARG A 54 9.67 7.36 4.47
C ARG A 54 8.78 7.86 3.32
N GLU A 55 9.36 8.52 2.33
CA GLU A 55 8.63 9.02 1.16
C GLU A 55 8.07 7.87 0.31
N GLN A 56 8.84 6.81 0.12
CA GLN A 56 8.40 5.61 -0.60
C GLN A 56 7.27 4.90 0.16
N LEU A 57 7.38 4.75 1.48
CA LEU A 57 6.32 4.16 2.32
C LEU A 57 5.01 4.93 2.22
N LEU A 58 5.07 6.26 2.35
CA LEU A 58 3.89 7.12 2.23
C LEU A 58 3.31 7.07 0.81
N GLY A 59 4.16 7.02 -0.21
CA GLY A 59 3.75 6.84 -1.60
C GLY A 59 3.02 5.52 -1.80
N LEU A 60 3.54 4.42 -1.25
CA LEU A 60 2.92 3.09 -1.33
C LEU A 60 1.61 3.04 -0.54
N THR A 61 1.55 3.70 0.62
CA THR A 61 0.31 3.85 1.40
C THR A 61 -0.79 4.50 0.55
N GLN A 62 -0.48 5.64 -0.09
CA GLN A 62 -1.41 6.34 -0.97
C GLN A 62 -1.77 5.52 -2.20
N TYR A 63 -0.80 4.82 -2.78
CA TYR A 63 -1.02 3.89 -3.88
C TYR A 63 -2.06 2.82 -3.53
N GLN A 64 -1.93 2.19 -2.36
CA GLN A 64 -2.85 1.14 -1.93
C GLN A 64 -4.26 1.70 -1.67
N LEU A 65 -4.37 2.88 -1.06
CA LEU A 65 -5.65 3.58 -0.90
C LEU A 65 -6.31 3.88 -2.27
N ALA A 66 -5.54 4.44 -3.22
CA ALA A 66 -6.03 4.76 -4.55
C ALA A 66 -6.45 3.51 -5.34
N ALA A 67 -5.73 2.40 -5.14
CA ALA A 67 -6.04 1.09 -5.72
C ALA A 67 -7.19 0.35 -5.00
N ARG A 68 -7.77 0.93 -3.94
CA ARG A 68 -8.78 0.29 -3.06
C ARG A 68 -8.31 -1.02 -2.44
N ARG A 69 -7.00 -1.11 -2.20
CA ARG A 69 -6.30 -2.21 -1.51
C ARG A 69 -5.98 -1.87 -0.06
N ALA A 70 -6.41 -0.70 0.38
CA ALA A 70 -6.37 -0.25 1.75
C ALA A 70 -7.59 0.60 2.04
N GLU A 71 -7.98 0.65 3.31
CA GLU A 71 -9.06 1.48 3.83
C GLU A 71 -8.50 2.43 4.88
N SER A 72 -8.94 3.69 4.85
CA SER A 72 -8.61 4.66 5.88
C SER A 72 -9.38 4.35 7.16
N LEU A 73 -8.69 4.35 8.30
CA LEU A 73 -9.29 4.09 9.59
C LEU A 73 -9.83 5.39 10.23
N PRO A 74 -10.92 5.33 11.02
CA PRO A 74 -11.50 6.51 11.66
C PRO A 74 -10.60 7.13 12.73
N GLU A 75 -9.73 6.32 13.36
CA GLU A 75 -8.71 6.79 14.30
C GLU A 75 -7.47 7.41 13.63
N GLY A 76 -7.41 7.36 12.29
CA GLY A 76 -6.25 7.76 11.51
C GLY A 76 -5.43 6.56 11.02
N GLY A 77 -4.69 6.76 9.93
CA GLY A 77 -3.91 5.70 9.29
C GLY A 77 -4.73 4.84 8.33
N ILE A 78 -4.20 3.65 8.04
CA ILE A 78 -4.79 2.71 7.06
C ILE A 78 -4.81 1.27 7.57
N LYS A 79 -5.72 0.47 7.01
CA LYS A 79 -5.71 -0.98 7.06
C LYS A 79 -5.58 -1.53 5.66
N LEU A 80 -4.64 -2.45 5.42
CA LEU A 80 -4.58 -3.17 4.15
C LEU A 80 -5.74 -4.17 4.03
N THR A 81 -6.29 -4.27 2.83
CA THR A 81 -7.36 -5.21 2.44
C THR A 81 -6.90 -6.09 1.27
N THR A 82 -5.59 -6.29 1.17
CA THR A 82 -4.91 -7.01 0.09
C THR A 82 -3.90 -8.01 0.65
N GLY A 83 -3.48 -8.95 -0.19
CA GLY A 83 -2.51 -9.98 0.18
C GLY A 83 -3.02 -10.84 1.34
N VAL A 84 -2.19 -11.02 2.36
CA VAL A 84 -2.55 -11.78 3.58
C VAL A 84 -3.47 -11.00 4.54
N CYS A 85 -3.71 -9.71 4.26
CA CYS A 85 -4.55 -8.82 5.07
C CYS A 85 -5.99 -8.69 4.54
N ALA A 86 -6.32 -9.40 3.45
CA ALA A 86 -7.65 -9.46 2.83
C ALA A 86 -8.55 -10.51 3.50
#